data_AF-A0A3D1V6L5-F1
#
_entry.id   AF-A0A3D1V6L5-F1
#
_cell.length_a   1.000
_cell.length_b   1.000
_cell.length_c   1.000
_cell.angle_alpha   90.00
_cell.angle_beta   90.00
_cell.angle_gamma   90.00
#
_symmetry.space_group_name_H-M   'P 1'
#
loop_
_entity.id
_entity.type
_entity.pdbx_description
1 polymer ?
#
loop_
_entity_poly.entity_id
_entity_poly.type
_entity_poly.pdbx_seq_one_letter_code
_entity_poly.pdbx_strand_id
1 'polypeptide(L)'
;EVVTCLPEYYKWNQWFFLKFLENGLAYRKKQNVWWCPNDQTVLANEQVVDGCCERCGAEVYQRQMEQWFFRITKYADELLEYPGVVWPESGKIMQRNWIG
;
A
#
# COMPACT_ATOMS: atom_id res chain seq x y z
N GLU A 1 -21.94 -13.77 -1.76
CA GLU A 1 -20.46 -13.83 -1.76
C GLU A 1 -19.93 -12.96 -2.89
N VAL A 2 -18.77 -12.34 -2.73
CA VAL A 2 -18.15 -11.49 -3.75
C VAL A 2 -16.76 -12.04 -4.06
N VAL A 3 -16.42 -12.22 -5.35
CA VAL A 3 -15.17 -12.85 -5.79
C VAL A 3 -14.30 -11.82 -6.51
N THR A 4 -13.18 -11.45 -5.91
CA THR A 4 -12.40 -10.27 -6.32
C THR A 4 -11.63 -10.41 -7.62
N CYS A 5 -11.38 -11.65 -8.07
CA CYS A 5 -10.71 -11.94 -9.33
C CYS A 5 -11.67 -11.95 -10.55
N LEU A 6 -12.98 -11.85 -10.34
CA LEU A 6 -13.95 -11.81 -11.43
C LEU A 6 -14.05 -10.40 -12.06
N PRO A 7 -14.25 -10.29 -13.39
CA PRO A 7 -14.35 -9.00 -14.09
C PRO A 7 -15.42 -8.07 -13.54
N GLU A 8 -16.53 -8.64 -13.07
CA GLU A 8 -17.66 -7.92 -12.50
C GLU A 8 -17.27 -7.18 -11.22
N TYR A 9 -16.21 -7.64 -10.53
CA TYR A 9 -15.63 -6.99 -9.37
C TYR A 9 -14.48 -6.05 -9.73
N TYR A 10 -13.41 -6.56 -10.35
CA TYR A 10 -12.19 -5.76 -10.51
C TYR A 10 -12.36 -4.56 -11.46
N LYS A 11 -13.43 -4.52 -12.27
CA LYS A 11 -13.81 -3.32 -13.04
C LYS A 11 -13.95 -2.08 -12.16
N TRP A 12 -14.38 -2.26 -10.91
CA TRP A 12 -14.50 -1.15 -9.95
C TRP A 12 -13.13 -0.70 -9.43
N ASN A 13 -12.19 -1.63 -9.22
CA ASN A 13 -10.81 -1.28 -8.88
C ASN A 13 -10.15 -0.46 -9.99
N GLN A 14 -10.38 -0.87 -11.25
CA GLN A 14 -9.91 -0.12 -12.42
C GLN A 14 -10.53 1.29 -12.46
N TRP A 15 -11.84 1.38 -12.24
CA TRP A 15 -12.53 2.67 -12.20
C TRP A 15 -12.01 3.59 -11.10
N PHE A 16 -11.85 3.08 -9.86
CA PHE A 16 -11.26 3.85 -8.76
C PHE A 16 -9.83 4.28 -9.06
N PHE A 17 -9.02 3.40 -9.63
CA PHE A 17 -7.65 3.74 -10.02
C PHE A 17 -7.64 4.90 -11.02
N LEU A 18 -8.51 4.89 -12.03
CA LEU A 18 -8.63 6.00 -12.98
C LEU A 18 -9.08 7.29 -12.29
N LYS A 19 -10.02 7.23 -11.34
CA LYS A 19 -10.40 8.41 -10.54
C LYS A 19 -9.26 8.93 -9.69
N PHE A 20 -8.46 8.06 -9.10
CA PHE A 20 -7.27 8.47 -8.37
C PHE A 20 -6.21 9.07 -9.29
N LEU A 21 -6.04 8.52 -10.48
CA LEU A 21 -5.12 9.05 -11.48
C LEU A 21 -5.54 10.47 -11.94
N GLU A 22 -6.82 10.65 -12.28
CA GLU A 22 -7.41 11.95 -12.65
C GLU A 22 -7.20 13.02 -11.55
N ASN A 23 -7.24 12.60 -10.27
CA ASN A 23 -7.08 13.49 -9.12
C ASN A 23 -5.63 13.58 -8.58
N GLY A 24 -4.65 13.02 -9.30
CA GLY A 24 -3.23 13.05 -8.89
C GLY A 24 -2.91 12.24 -7.62
N LEU A 25 -3.82 11.35 -7.22
CA LEU A 25 -3.70 10.42 -6.09
C LEU A 25 -3.04 9.10 -6.51
N ALA A 26 -3.14 8.70 -7.77
CA ALA A 26 -2.33 7.62 -8.35
C ALA A 26 -1.31 8.23 -9.31
N TYR A 27 -0.05 7.81 -9.26
CA TYR A 27 1.01 8.38 -10.10
C TYR A 27 2.14 7.37 -10.36
N ARG A 28 2.87 7.54 -11.48
CA ARG A 28 4.12 6.81 -11.75
C ARG A 28 5.32 7.63 -11.33
N LYS A 29 6.32 6.95 -10.75
CA LYS A 29 7.59 7.58 -10.39
C LYS A 29 8.71 6.55 -10.43
N LYS A 30 9.92 6.95 -10.82
CA LYS A 30 11.13 6.16 -10.66
C LYS A 30 11.67 6.34 -9.24
N GLN A 31 11.72 5.27 -8.45
CA GLN A 31 12.19 5.31 -7.06
C GLN A 31 12.81 3.95 -6.67
N ASN A 32 13.54 3.92 -5.55
CA ASN A 32 13.93 2.68 -4.90
C ASN A 32 12.68 2.01 -4.31
N VAL A 33 12.43 0.78 -4.70
CA VAL A 33 11.32 -0.06 -4.22
C VAL A 33 11.88 -1.34 -3.63
N TRP A 34 11.17 -1.93 -2.67
CA TRP A 34 11.49 -3.25 -2.15
C TRP A 34 11.18 -4.31 -3.20
N TRP A 35 12.10 -5.24 -3.39
CA TRP A 35 11.99 -6.34 -4.35
C TRP A 35 12.18 -7.66 -3.62
N CYS A 36 11.24 -8.58 -3.85
CA CYS A 36 11.35 -9.97 -3.39
C CYS A 36 11.97 -10.83 -4.49
N PRO A 37 13.14 -11.46 -4.28
CA PRO A 37 13.75 -12.35 -5.27
C PRO A 37 13.00 -13.68 -5.45
N ASN A 38 12.21 -14.11 -4.48
CA ASN A 38 11.43 -15.34 -4.63
C ASN A 38 10.15 -15.08 -5.44
N ASP A 39 9.36 -14.08 -5.04
CA ASP A 39 8.07 -13.78 -5.64
C ASP A 39 8.19 -12.99 -6.95
N GLN A 40 9.41 -12.52 -7.28
CA GLN A 40 9.74 -11.77 -8.49
C GLN A 40 8.81 -10.56 -8.71
N THR A 41 8.53 -9.84 -7.61
CA THR A 41 7.67 -8.65 -7.62
C THR A 41 8.19 -7.59 -6.64
N VAL A 42 7.75 -6.36 -6.88
CA VAL A 42 7.87 -5.27 -5.92
C VAL A 42 6.93 -5.49 -4.74
N LEU A 43 7.31 -4.96 -3.57
CA LEU A 43 6.52 -4.97 -2.35
C LEU A 43 6.29 -3.53 -1.84
N ALA A 44 5.12 -3.30 -1.25
CA ALA A 44 4.89 -2.10 -0.45
C ALA A 44 5.71 -2.16 0.85
N ASN A 45 5.94 -1.02 1.52
CA ASN A 45 6.69 -0.97 2.77
C ASN A 45 6.03 -1.84 3.86
N GLU A 46 4.70 -1.86 3.85
CA GLU A 46 3.83 -2.62 4.75
C GLU A 46 4.04 -4.15 4.62
N GLN A 47 4.53 -4.61 3.47
CA GLN A 47 4.72 -6.03 3.15
C GLN A 47 6.15 -6.51 3.43
N VAL A 48 6.99 -5.63 3.99
CA VAL A 48 8.34 -5.95 4.44
C VAL A 48 8.35 -6.00 5.96
N VAL A 49 8.49 -7.21 6.50
CA VAL A 49 8.51 -7.47 7.94
C VAL A 49 9.91 -7.92 8.32
N ASP A 50 10.57 -7.17 9.20
CA ASP A 50 11.95 -7.42 9.66
C ASP A 50 12.97 -7.64 8.52
N GLY A 51 12.80 -6.89 7.42
CA GLY A 51 13.69 -6.99 6.25
C GLY A 51 13.38 -8.17 5.31
N CYS A 52 12.28 -8.88 5.54
CA CYS A 52 11.86 -10.05 4.76
C CYS A 52 10.47 -9.84 4.14
N CYS A 53 10.17 -10.58 3.08
CA CYS A 53 8.84 -10.62 2.47
C CYS A 53 7.81 -11.25 3.42
N GLU A 54 6.68 -10.58 3.64
CA GLU A 54 5.59 -11.05 4.52
C GLU A 54 5.04 -12.44 4.16
N ARG A 55 5.18 -12.86 2.91
CA ARG A 55 4.56 -14.08 2.38
C ARG A 55 5.51 -15.25 2.32
N CYS A 56 6.66 -15.08 1.68
CA CYS A 56 7.61 -16.16 1.43
C CYS A 56 8.82 -16.13 2.38
N GLY A 57 8.97 -15.08 3.20
CA GLY A 57 10.07 -14.95 4.16
C GLY A 57 11.44 -14.68 3.56
N ALA A 58 11.56 -14.54 2.23
CA ALA A 58 12.82 -14.23 1.57
C ALA A 58 13.30 -12.82 1.94
N GLU A 59 14.61 -12.67 2.15
CA GLU A 59 15.25 -11.37 2.36
C GLU A 59 15.01 -10.47 1.13
N VAL A 60 14.55 -9.24 1.38
CA VAL A 60 14.25 -8.28 0.31
C VAL A 60 15.42 -7.33 0.11
N TYR A 61 15.52 -6.77 -1.09
CA TYR A 61 16.50 -5.72 -1.39
C TYR A 61 15.86 -4.56 -2.15
N GLN A 62 16.53 -3.41 -2.17
CA GLN A 62 16.04 -2.26 -2.92
C GLN A 62 16.52 -2.26 -4.36
N ARG A 63 15.62 -1.94 -5.29
CA ARG A 63 15.93 -1.77 -6.71
C ARG A 63 15.30 -0.47 -7.22
N GLN A 64 16.04 0.26 -8.06
CA GLN A 64 15.47 1.44 -8.71
C GLN A 64 14.58 1.02 -9.88
N MET A 65 13.28 1.29 -9.79
CA MET A 65 12.30 0.94 -10.82
C MET A 65 11.25 2.05 -10.97
N GLU A 66 10.66 2.15 -12.16
CA GLU A 66 9.45 2.96 -12.33
C GLU A 66 8.23 2.13 -11.94
N GLN A 67 7.47 2.62 -10.97
CA GLN A 67 6.32 1.92 -10.39
C GLN A 67 5.14 2.88 -10.19
N TRP A 68 3.96 2.30 -9.94
CA TRP A 68 2.76 3.02 -9.55
C TRP A 68 2.70 3.19 -8.03
N PHE A 69 2.26 4.36 -7.59
CA PHE A 69 2.12 4.71 -6.18
C PHE A 69 0.78 5.39 -5.94
N PHE A 70 0.21 5.15 -4.76
CA PHE A 70 -0.85 5.99 -4.22
C PHE A 70 -0.24 7.08 -3.32
N ARG A 71 -0.76 8.30 -3.44
CA ARG A 71 -0.35 9.45 -2.63
C ARG A 71 -1.07 9.41 -1.28
N ILE A 72 -0.92 8.31 -0.55
CA ILE A 72 -1.49 8.14 0.79
C ILE A 72 -1.00 9.22 1.76
N THR A 73 0.23 9.70 1.57
CA THR A 73 0.82 10.79 2.37
C THR A 73 0.04 12.10 2.30
N LYS A 74 -0.78 12.33 1.26
CA LYS A 74 -1.68 13.51 1.22
C LYS A 74 -2.73 13.47 2.34
N TYR A 75 -3.01 12.28 2.87
CA TYR A 75 -4.03 12.02 3.88
C TYR A 75 -3.40 11.65 5.24
N ALA A 76 -2.10 11.82 5.44
CA ALA A 76 -1.43 11.38 6.67
C ALA A 76 -2.02 12.03 7.94
N ASP A 77 -2.31 13.33 7.91
CA ASP A 77 -2.89 14.05 9.07
C ASP A 77 -4.31 13.57 9.38
N GLU A 78 -5.16 13.42 8.35
CA GLU A 78 -6.52 12.89 8.51
C GLU A 78 -6.50 11.44 9.05
N LEU A 79 -5.54 10.64 8.59
CA LEU A 79 -5.25 9.29 9.07
C LEU A 79 -4.56 9.27 10.44
N LEU A 80 -4.16 10.40 11.04
CA LEU A 80 -3.65 10.43 12.41
C LEU A 80 -4.75 10.87 13.39
N GLU A 81 -5.60 11.79 12.98
CA GLU A 81 -6.67 12.35 13.82
C GLU A 81 -7.82 11.37 14.05
N TYR A 82 -8.21 10.55 13.06
CA TYR A 82 -9.31 9.58 13.12
C TYR A 82 -10.56 10.06 13.90
N PRO A 83 -11.18 11.20 13.55
CA PRO A 83 -12.33 11.69 14.29
C PRO A 83 -13.50 10.70 14.22
N GLY A 84 -13.93 10.20 15.38
CA GLY A 84 -15.13 9.35 15.52
C GLY A 84 -14.91 7.84 15.39
N VAL A 85 -13.68 7.35 15.31
CA VAL A 85 -13.39 5.91 15.21
C VAL A 85 -13.27 5.26 16.60
N VAL A 86 -14.14 4.30 16.91
CA VAL A 86 -14.11 3.53 18.17
C VAL A 86 -13.33 2.22 17.98
N TRP A 87 -12.02 2.26 18.21
CA TRP A 87 -11.11 1.11 18.10
C TRP A 87 -10.39 0.80 19.43
N PRO A 88 -9.87 -0.42 19.61
CA PRO A 88 -8.95 -0.73 20.70
C PRO A 88 -7.72 0.18 20.66
N GLU A 89 -7.24 0.62 21.83
CA GLU A 89 -6.09 1.51 21.92
C GLU A 89 -4.81 0.93 21.30
N SER A 90 -4.62 -0.39 21.37
CA SER A 90 -3.51 -1.07 20.71
C SER A 90 -3.51 -0.86 19.19
N GLY A 91 -4.67 -0.90 18.54
CA GLY A 91 -4.82 -0.66 17.10
C GLY A 91 -4.49 0.78 16.73
N LYS A 92 -4.94 1.75 17.54
CA LYS A 92 -4.62 3.16 17.33
C LYS A 92 -3.12 3.44 17.48
N ILE A 93 -2.48 2.87 18.49
CA ILE A 93 -1.04 3.03 18.72
C ILE A 93 -0.25 2.44 17.55
N MET A 94 -0.61 1.24 17.08
CA MET A 94 0.06 0.60 15.94
C MET A 94 -0.02 1.47 14.68
N GLN A 95 -1.18 2.05 14.36
CA GLN A 95 -1.31 2.93 13.21
C GLN A 95 -0.57 4.25 13.35
N ARG A 96 -0.59 4.89 14.52
CA ARG A 96 0.20 6.11 14.76
C ARG A 96 1.67 5.84 14.51
N ASN A 97 2.22 4.81 15.16
CA ASN A 97 3.62 4.41 14.99
C ASN A 97 3.97 4.04 13.53
N TRP A 98 3.01 3.50 12.77
CA TRP A 98 3.20 3.19 11.34
C TRP A 98 3.26 4.43 10.47
N ILE A 99 2.39 5.41 10.72
CA ILE A 99 2.31 6.65 9.94
C ILE A 99 3.52 7.56 10.23
N GLY A 100 3.98 7.60 11.49
CA GLY A 100 5.13 8.38 11.94
C GLY A 100 4.79 9.23 13.17
#